data_AF-A0A7W1PQL1-F1
#
_entry.id   AF-A0A7W1PQL1-F1
#
_cell.length_a   1.000
_cell.length_b   1.000
_cell.length_c   1.000
_cell.angle_alpha   90.00
_cell.angle_beta   90.00
_cell.angle_gamma   90.00
#
_symmetry.space_group_name_H-M   'P 1'
#
loop_
_entity.id
_entity.type
_entity.pdbx_description
1 polymer ?
#
loop_
_entity_poly.entity_id
_entity_poly.type
_entity_poly.pdbx_seq_one_letter_code
_entity_poly.pdbx_strand_id
1 'polypeptide(L)'
;MPELSDRPRVPWEVAARFAQHISAELTPLAVRVKTVGSIRRRKPIVHDIELLIEPPNAADLFGAEAPFLDNIRAKAAQWGDLVKNGDRYIQIAGRLYVLGEGERPVNIDLFLCHPPAEWGSLLAIRTGPAELGELAVTRMKFFDLQHERGYCVNRRTGELMPTPTEDEFFRLARLPCLPPSKRHTPAAFQPTEEVSRVRRSAPF
;
A
#
# COMPACT_ATOMS: atom_id res chain seq x y z
N MET A 1 -6.78 -20.88 16.95
CA MET A 1 -7.04 -19.54 16.40
C MET A 1 -6.68 -18.56 17.50
N PRO A 2 -5.52 -17.87 17.45
CA PRO A 2 -5.22 -16.87 18.47
C PRO A 2 -6.27 -15.76 18.36
N GLU A 3 -6.84 -15.37 19.50
CA GLU A 3 -7.87 -14.34 19.59
C GLU A 3 -7.39 -13.02 19.00
N LEU A 4 -8.30 -12.29 18.35
CA LEU A 4 -8.08 -10.95 17.81
C LEU A 4 -7.71 -9.88 18.88
N SER A 5 -7.60 -10.26 20.16
CA SER A 5 -7.36 -9.39 21.31
C SER A 5 -5.89 -9.00 21.52
N ASP A 6 -4.92 -9.78 21.02
CA ASP A 6 -3.48 -9.61 21.33
C ASP A 6 -2.69 -8.73 20.34
N ARG A 7 -3.33 -8.17 19.31
CA ARG A 7 -2.62 -7.26 18.40
C ARG A 7 -2.34 -5.94 19.10
N PRO A 8 -1.12 -5.38 18.98
CA PRO A 8 -0.81 -4.08 19.54
C PRO A 8 -1.83 -3.04 19.13
N ARG A 9 -2.23 -2.19 20.08
CA ARG A 9 -3.19 -1.11 19.86
C ARG A 9 -2.47 0.19 20.17
N VAL A 10 -2.06 0.90 19.12
CA VAL A 10 -1.35 2.17 19.25
C VAL A 10 -2.30 3.29 18.85
N PRO A 11 -2.43 4.37 19.65
CA PRO A 11 -3.19 5.55 19.24
C PRO A 11 -2.62 6.16 17.96
N TRP A 12 -3.50 6.63 17.08
CA TRP A 12 -3.13 7.14 15.77
C TRP A 12 -2.03 8.19 15.82
N GLU A 13 -2.08 9.15 16.75
CA GLU A 13 -1.11 10.23 16.87
C GLU A 13 0.30 9.70 17.13
N VAL A 14 0.43 8.67 17.98
CA VAL A 14 1.74 8.10 18.33
C VAL A 14 2.29 7.31 17.14
N ALA A 15 1.46 6.47 16.51
CA ALA A 15 1.84 5.73 15.32
C ALA A 15 2.20 6.64 14.14
N ALA A 16 1.43 7.72 13.93
CA ALA A 16 1.65 8.68 12.85
C ALA A 16 2.96 9.45 13.03
N ARG A 17 3.31 9.87 14.26
CA ARG A 17 4.60 10.52 14.54
C ARG A 17 5.77 9.59 14.26
N PHE A 18 5.68 8.33 14.69
CA PHE A 18 6.73 7.36 14.41
C PHE A 18 6.84 7.07 12.92
N ALA A 19 5.72 6.86 12.22
CA ALA A 19 5.68 6.68 10.77
C ALA A 19 6.29 7.87 10.01
N GLN A 20 6.05 9.10 10.47
CA GLN A 20 6.65 10.30 9.91
C GLN A 20 8.16 10.32 10.12
N HIS A 21 8.64 9.96 11.31
CA HIS A 21 10.07 9.88 11.61
C HIS A 21 10.78 8.88 10.70
N ILE A 22 10.32 7.63 10.64
CA ILE A 22 10.95 6.61 9.78
C ILE A 22 10.81 6.95 8.28
N SER A 23 9.71 7.60 7.87
CA SER A 23 9.56 8.07 6.48
C SER A 23 10.60 9.14 6.13
N ALA A 24 10.90 10.05 7.06
CA ALA A 24 11.92 11.08 6.87
C ALA A 24 13.33 10.46 6.75
N GLU A 25 13.63 9.40 7.51
CA GLU A 25 14.90 8.68 7.40
C GLU A 25 15.06 7.93 6.07
N LEU A 26 13.96 7.46 5.49
CA LEU A 26 13.94 6.74 4.21
C LEU A 26 13.91 7.64 2.99
N THR A 27 13.41 8.88 3.13
CA THR A 27 13.26 9.82 2.01
C THR A 27 14.55 10.05 1.21
N PRO A 28 15.75 10.16 1.82
CA PRO A 28 17.01 10.33 1.06
C PRO A 28 17.40 9.12 0.21
N LEU A 29 16.83 7.94 0.48
CA LEU A 29 17.18 6.68 -0.19
C LEU A 29 16.21 6.35 -1.33
N ALA A 30 15.04 6.99 -1.39
CA ALA A 30 13.92 6.60 -2.23
C ALA A 30 13.44 7.76 -3.13
N VAL A 31 12.83 7.43 -4.27
CA VAL A 31 12.15 8.43 -5.12
C VAL A 31 10.91 8.95 -4.39
N ARG A 32 10.15 8.06 -3.76
CA ARG A 32 8.94 8.38 -3.00
C ARG A 32 8.82 7.49 -1.78
N VAL A 33 8.33 8.07 -0.69
CA VAL A 33 7.93 7.34 0.51
C VAL A 33 6.54 7.80 0.91
N LYS A 34 5.66 6.85 1.26
CA LYS A 34 4.32 7.18 1.72
C LYS A 34 3.87 6.25 2.83
N THR A 35 3.42 6.84 3.93
CA THR A 35 2.67 6.10 4.94
C THR A 35 1.32 5.68 4.38
N VAL A 36 1.02 4.38 4.46
CA VAL A 36 -0.20 3.75 3.93
C VAL A 36 -1.02 3.18 5.09
N GLY A 37 -1.86 2.18 4.82
CA GLY A 37 -2.53 1.46 5.88
C GLY A 37 -3.53 2.28 6.69
N SER A 38 -3.77 1.80 7.91
CA SER A 38 -4.71 2.39 8.85
C SER A 38 -4.35 3.82 9.26
N ILE A 39 -3.05 4.14 9.32
CA ILE A 39 -2.54 5.50 9.59
C ILE A 39 -3.02 6.46 8.50
N ARG A 40 -2.84 6.12 7.22
CA ARG A 40 -3.29 6.97 6.11
C ARG A 40 -4.81 7.12 6.07
N ARG A 41 -5.56 6.10 6.52
CA ARG A 41 -7.03 6.15 6.66
C ARG A 41 -7.52 6.87 7.92
N ARG A 42 -6.62 7.34 8.80
CA ARG A 42 -6.93 7.97 10.09
C ARG A 42 -7.81 7.11 11.00
N LYS A 43 -7.52 5.80 11.08
CA LYS A 43 -8.15 4.96 12.09
C LYS A 43 -7.62 5.36 13.49
N PRO A 44 -8.49 5.54 14.50
CA PRO A 44 -8.05 5.96 15.85
C PRO A 44 -7.05 5.00 16.49
N ILE A 45 -7.19 3.70 16.20
CA ILE A 45 -6.31 2.64 16.67
C ILE A 45 -5.59 2.03 15.48
N VAL A 46 -4.26 1.93 15.62
CA VAL A 46 -3.33 1.40 14.64
C VAL A 46 -2.71 0.11 15.20
N HIS A 47 -2.63 -0.91 14.36
CA HIS A 47 -2.02 -2.20 14.71
C HIS A 47 -0.62 -2.37 14.15
N ASP A 48 -0.39 -1.85 12.94
CA ASP A 48 0.85 -1.98 12.20
C ASP A 48 1.19 -0.64 11.54
N ILE A 49 2.48 -0.37 11.35
CA ILE A 49 2.99 0.83 10.68
C ILE A 49 3.44 0.43 9.28
N GLU A 50 2.71 0.91 8.27
CA GLU A 50 2.93 0.50 6.88
C GLU A 50 3.47 1.66 6.03
N LEU A 51 4.55 1.42 5.29
CA LEU A 51 5.12 2.35 4.31
C LEU A 51 5.18 1.73 2.92
N LEU A 52 4.84 2.52 1.90
CA LEU A 52 5.14 2.22 0.51
C LEU A 52 6.34 3.06 0.06
N ILE A 53 7.31 2.41 -0.58
CA ILE A 53 8.60 2.99 -0.96
C ILE A 53 8.83 2.74 -2.45
N GLU A 54 9.12 3.80 -3.20
CA GLU A 54 9.53 3.73 -4.61
C GLU A 54 11.06 3.84 -4.67
N PRO A 55 11.77 2.76 -5.04
CA PRO A 55 13.22 2.78 -5.16
C PRO A 55 13.68 3.72 -6.29
N PRO A 56 14.90 4.26 -6.23
CA PRO A 56 15.52 4.91 -7.39
C PRO A 56 15.68 3.91 -8.53
N ASN A 57 15.64 4.40 -9.77
CA ASN A 57 15.92 3.56 -10.94
C ASN A 57 17.31 2.93 -10.80
N ALA A 58 17.39 1.63 -11.06
CA ALA A 58 18.46 0.72 -10.62
C ALA A 58 19.79 0.84 -11.40
N ALA A 59 20.12 2.00 -11.97
CA ALA A 59 21.42 2.19 -12.60
C ALA A 59 22.03 3.50 -12.10
N ASP A 60 23.15 3.40 -11.40
CA ASP A 60 24.07 4.54 -11.31
C ASP A 60 24.63 4.87 -12.71
N LEU A 61 25.46 5.92 -12.81
CA LEU A 61 26.07 6.34 -14.08
C LEU A 61 26.96 5.26 -14.74
N PHE A 62 27.22 4.15 -14.05
CA PHE A 62 28.06 3.04 -14.49
C PHE A 62 27.30 1.71 -14.61
N GLY A 63 25.96 1.74 -14.47
CA GLY A 63 25.11 0.56 -14.60
C GLY A 63 25.17 -0.41 -13.42
N ALA A 64 25.76 -0.03 -12.29
CA ALA A 64 25.69 -0.81 -11.07
C ALA A 64 24.36 -0.51 -10.34
N GLU A 65 23.73 -1.56 -9.82
CA GLU A 65 22.60 -1.38 -8.92
C GLU A 65 23.12 -0.67 -7.66
N ALA A 66 22.63 0.54 -7.41
CA ALA A 66 22.87 1.20 -6.14
C ALA A 66 22.43 0.25 -5.00
N PRO A 67 23.14 0.19 -3.86
CA PRO A 67 22.84 -0.72 -2.75
C PRO A 67 21.60 -0.24 -1.95
N PHE A 68 20.54 0.18 -2.65
CA PHE A 68 19.31 0.70 -2.10
C PHE A 68 18.75 -0.26 -1.05
N LEU A 69 18.62 -1.54 -1.38
CA LEU A 69 18.03 -2.51 -0.49
C LEU A 69 18.86 -2.72 0.78
N ASP A 70 20.19 -2.71 0.67
CA ASP A 70 21.07 -2.82 1.84
C ASP A 70 21.01 -1.57 2.72
N ASN A 71 20.89 -0.38 2.12
CA ASN A 71 20.66 0.85 2.88
C ASN A 71 19.30 0.85 3.59
N ILE A 72 18.24 0.36 2.94
CA ILE A 72 16.92 0.18 3.55
C ILE A 72 17.01 -0.82 4.72
N ARG A 73 17.68 -1.96 4.54
CA ARG A 73 17.88 -2.98 5.58
C ARG A 73 18.67 -2.44 6.77
N ALA A 74 19.74 -1.67 6.51
CA ALA A 74 20.56 -1.05 7.55
C ALA A 74 19.75 -0.03 8.38
N LYS A 75 18.82 0.70 7.75
CA LYS A 75 17.86 1.57 8.46
C LYS A 75 16.82 0.76 9.23
N ALA A 76 16.21 -0.24 8.60
CA ALA A 76 15.20 -1.09 9.19
C ALA A 76 15.69 -1.79 10.48
N ALA A 77 16.95 -2.25 10.49
CA ALA A 77 17.57 -2.87 11.66
C ALA A 77 17.75 -1.91 12.86
N GLN A 78 17.66 -0.59 12.65
CA GLN A 78 17.72 0.40 13.75
C GLN A 78 16.38 0.51 14.49
N TRP A 79 15.28 0.04 13.88
CA TRP A 79 13.93 0.17 14.44
C TRP A 79 13.42 -1.12 15.08
N GLY A 80 14.14 -2.23 14.93
CA GLY A 80 13.80 -3.53 15.50
C GLY A 80 14.39 -4.71 14.74
N ASP A 81 13.90 -5.91 15.05
CA ASP A 81 14.39 -7.16 14.46
C ASP A 81 13.76 -7.39 13.08
N LEU A 82 14.58 -7.72 12.08
CA LEU A 82 14.10 -8.10 10.75
C LEU A 82 13.45 -9.48 10.81
N VAL A 83 12.13 -9.53 10.63
CA VAL A 83 11.34 -10.78 10.62
C VAL A 83 11.22 -11.33 9.20
N LYS A 84 11.04 -10.45 8.21
CA LYS A 84 11.01 -10.79 6.78
C LYS A 84 11.90 -9.83 6.03
N ASN A 85 12.66 -10.35 5.07
CA ASN A 85 13.68 -9.60 4.36
C ASN A 85 13.68 -9.93 2.85
N GLY A 86 12.56 -9.71 2.18
CA GLY A 86 12.44 -9.91 0.73
C GLY A 86 12.58 -8.60 -0.04
N ASP A 87 12.88 -8.70 -1.34
CA ASP A 87 13.14 -7.53 -2.18
C ASP A 87 11.91 -6.66 -2.43
N ARG A 88 10.70 -7.20 -2.25
CA ARG A 88 9.43 -6.47 -2.40
C ARG A 88 8.76 -6.14 -1.07
N TYR A 89 9.22 -6.75 0.02
CA TYR A 89 8.57 -6.69 1.31
C TYR A 89 9.55 -6.98 2.45
N ILE A 90 9.66 -6.04 3.36
CA ILE A 90 10.43 -6.15 4.60
C ILE A 90 9.46 -5.98 5.78
N GLN A 91 9.59 -6.84 6.78
CA GLN A 91 8.84 -6.74 8.02
C GLN A 91 9.80 -6.65 9.20
N ILE A 92 9.56 -5.69 10.08
CA ILE A 92 10.33 -5.45 11.29
C ILE A 92 9.42 -5.65 12.50
N ALA A 93 9.89 -6.42 13.48
CA ALA A 93 9.32 -6.46 14.83
C ALA A 93 9.91 -5.29 15.63
N GLY A 94 9.22 -4.14 15.58
CA GLY A 94 9.65 -2.90 16.22
C GLY A 94 9.05 -2.69 17.61
N ARG A 95 9.49 -1.60 18.25
CA ARG A 95 8.94 -1.11 19.52
C ARG A 95 8.66 0.37 19.43
N LEU A 96 7.60 0.80 20.09
CA LEU A 96 7.17 2.20 20.12
C LEU A 96 6.75 2.58 21.53
N TYR A 97 7.18 3.75 22.00
CA TYR A 97 6.84 4.25 23.32
C TYR A 97 5.49 4.97 23.33
N VAL A 98 4.59 4.52 24.20
CA VAL A 98 3.30 5.14 24.46
C VAL A 98 3.35 5.79 25.84
N LEU A 99 3.11 7.10 25.90
CA LEU A 99 3.18 7.86 27.16
C LEU A 99 2.20 7.29 28.20
N GLY A 100 2.70 6.98 29.39
CA GLY A 100 1.92 6.38 30.48
C GLY A 100 1.73 4.86 30.39
N GLU A 101 2.05 4.25 29.25
CA GLU A 101 1.94 2.80 29.04
C GLU A 101 3.29 2.11 28.81
N GLY A 102 4.34 2.87 28.49
CA GLY A 102 5.68 2.36 28.22
C GLY A 102 5.86 1.88 26.79
N GLU A 103 6.86 1.01 26.57
CA GLU A 103 7.11 0.42 25.25
C GLU A 103 6.04 -0.61 24.88
N ARG A 104 5.57 -0.53 23.63
CA ARG A 104 4.65 -1.47 23.01
C ARG A 104 5.31 -2.09 21.77
N PRO A 105 5.17 -3.41 21.55
CA PRO A 105 5.57 -4.01 20.29
C PRO A 105 4.70 -3.44 19.15
N VAL A 106 5.28 -3.29 17.96
CA VAL A 106 4.54 -2.88 16.76
C VAL A 106 5.21 -3.47 15.52
N ASN A 107 4.43 -3.94 14.56
CA ASN A 107 5.01 -4.36 13.28
C ASN A 107 5.22 -3.13 12.40
N ILE A 108 6.36 -3.09 11.71
CA ILE A 108 6.63 -2.13 10.66
C ILE A 108 6.75 -2.91 9.35
N ASP A 109 5.89 -2.59 8.40
CA ASP A 109 5.83 -3.23 7.08
C ASP A 109 6.30 -2.22 6.01
N LEU A 110 7.36 -2.57 5.30
CA LEU A 110 7.88 -1.80 4.18
C LEU A 110 7.54 -2.53 2.87
N PHE A 111 6.76 -1.88 2.02
CA PHE A 111 6.41 -2.38 0.69
C PHE A 111 7.24 -1.65 -0.37
N LEU A 112 7.94 -2.39 -1.21
CA LEU A 112 8.84 -1.83 -2.23
C LEU A 112 8.18 -1.91 -3.62
N CYS A 113 8.00 -0.74 -4.24
CA CYS A 113 7.39 -0.57 -5.56
C CYS A 113 8.42 -0.77 -6.67
N HIS A 114 8.92 -2.00 -6.83
CA HIS A 114 9.80 -2.35 -7.94
C HIS A 114 9.00 -2.58 -9.23
N PRO A 115 9.50 -2.10 -10.39
CA PRO A 115 8.95 -2.49 -11.69
C PRO A 115 8.79 -4.01 -11.81
N PRO A 116 7.74 -4.50 -12.49
CA PRO A 116 6.71 -3.75 -13.20
C PRO A 116 5.59 -3.17 -12.31
N ALA A 117 5.65 -3.30 -10.98
CA ALA A 117 4.62 -2.75 -10.10
C ALA A 117 4.54 -1.21 -10.22
N GLU A 118 3.34 -0.67 -10.13
CA GLU A 118 3.11 0.76 -10.24
C GLU A 118 2.62 1.37 -8.93
N TRP A 119 3.06 2.60 -8.70
CA TRP A 119 2.85 3.33 -7.46
C TRP A 119 1.36 3.47 -7.10
N GLY A 120 0.52 3.87 -8.05
CA GLY A 120 -0.91 4.10 -7.81
C GLY A 120 -1.68 2.85 -7.42
N SER A 121 -1.40 1.74 -8.11
CA SER A 121 -1.95 0.42 -7.81
C SER A 121 -1.56 -0.07 -6.40
N LEU A 122 -0.26 -0.04 -6.07
CA LEU A 122 0.19 -0.43 -4.73
C LEU A 122 -0.32 0.54 -3.65
N LEU A 123 -0.36 1.84 -3.93
CA LEU A 123 -0.85 2.85 -3.00
C LEU A 123 -2.33 2.60 -2.67
N ALA A 124 -3.15 2.28 -3.67
CA ALA A 124 -4.56 1.95 -3.46
C ALA A 124 -4.73 0.70 -2.57
N ILE A 125 -4.05 -0.40 -2.92
CA ILE A 125 -4.17 -1.69 -2.22
C ILE A 125 -3.61 -1.59 -0.79
N ARG A 126 -2.42 -1.02 -0.61
CA ARG A 126 -1.77 -0.91 0.71
C ARG A 126 -2.41 0.16 1.59
N THR A 127 -3.12 1.13 1.02
CA THR A 127 -3.94 2.05 1.81
C THR A 127 -5.22 1.41 2.28
N GLY A 128 -5.79 0.47 1.53
CA GLY A 128 -6.99 -0.27 1.93
C GLY A 128 -8.28 0.57 2.06
N PRO A 129 -9.32 0.04 2.73
CA PRO A 129 -9.31 -1.24 3.46
C PRO A 129 -9.16 -2.44 2.52
N ALA A 130 -8.77 -3.61 3.05
CA ALA A 130 -8.42 -4.78 2.24
C ALA A 130 -9.56 -5.20 1.30
N GLU A 131 -10.78 -5.15 1.81
CA GLU A 131 -12.02 -5.48 1.12
C GLU A 131 -12.25 -4.58 -0.11
N LEU A 132 -11.83 -3.31 -0.04
CA LEU A 132 -11.94 -2.38 -1.18
C LEU A 132 -10.93 -2.74 -2.28
N GLY A 133 -9.71 -3.14 -1.92
CA GLY A 133 -8.71 -3.63 -2.87
C GLY A 133 -9.14 -4.94 -3.52
N GLU A 134 -9.67 -5.88 -2.74
CA GLU A 134 -10.23 -7.15 -3.23
C GLU A 134 -11.41 -6.92 -4.18
N LEU A 135 -12.31 -6.01 -3.84
CA LEU A 135 -13.41 -5.62 -4.72
C LEU A 135 -12.88 -5.04 -6.03
N ALA A 136 -11.90 -4.13 -5.97
CA ALA A 136 -11.31 -3.53 -7.17
C ALA A 136 -10.73 -4.59 -8.11
N VAL A 137 -9.88 -5.48 -7.59
CA VAL A 137 -9.26 -6.57 -8.37
C VAL A 137 -10.32 -7.55 -8.89
N THR A 138 -11.34 -7.86 -8.10
CA THR A 138 -12.44 -8.73 -8.53
C THR A 138 -13.23 -8.09 -9.68
N ARG A 139 -13.49 -6.78 -9.60
CA ARG A 139 -14.25 -6.06 -10.63
C ARG A 139 -13.50 -5.93 -11.94
N MET A 140 -12.19 -5.71 -11.90
CA MET A 140 -11.33 -5.65 -13.09
C MET A 140 -11.51 -6.87 -14.02
N LYS A 141 -11.76 -8.05 -13.45
CA LYS A 141 -12.01 -9.28 -14.22
C LYS A 141 -13.23 -9.20 -15.14
N PHE A 142 -14.26 -8.41 -14.79
CA PHE A 142 -15.43 -8.20 -15.66
C PHE A 142 -15.13 -7.33 -16.89
N PHE A 143 -13.95 -6.73 -16.95
CA PHE A 143 -13.52 -5.84 -18.03
C PHE A 143 -12.27 -6.38 -18.74
N ASP A 144 -12.04 -7.70 -18.68
CA ASP A 144 -10.86 -8.37 -19.22
C ASP A 144 -9.53 -7.82 -18.64
N LEU A 145 -9.55 -7.26 -17.44
CA LEU A 145 -8.35 -6.76 -16.76
C LEU A 145 -7.89 -7.72 -15.67
N GLN A 146 -6.58 -7.82 -15.50
CA GLN A 146 -5.94 -8.57 -14.42
C GLN A 146 -5.01 -7.66 -13.64
N HIS A 147 -5.12 -7.70 -12.32
CA HIS A 147 -4.09 -7.18 -11.43
C HIS A 147 -3.15 -8.32 -11.02
N GLU A 148 -1.85 -8.08 -11.12
CA GLU A 148 -0.83 -9.03 -10.69
C GLU A 148 0.37 -8.28 -10.11
N ARG A 149 0.85 -8.69 -8.93
CA ARG A 149 2.12 -8.21 -8.33
C ARG A 149 2.31 -6.67 -8.33
N GLY A 150 1.21 -5.90 -8.30
CA GLY A 150 1.23 -4.44 -8.26
C GLY A 150 1.04 -3.73 -9.60
N TYR A 151 0.79 -4.42 -10.70
CA TYR A 151 0.47 -3.83 -12.01
C TYR A 151 -0.81 -4.42 -12.61
N CYS A 152 -1.35 -3.75 -13.62
CA CYS A 152 -2.57 -4.17 -14.33
C CYS A 152 -2.26 -4.51 -15.79
N VAL A 153 -2.91 -5.54 -16.33
CA VAL A 153 -2.83 -5.92 -17.76
C VAL A 153 -4.21 -6.17 -18.34
N ASN A 154 -4.37 -5.90 -19.62
CA ASN A 154 -5.49 -6.38 -20.41
C ASN A 154 -5.23 -7.85 -20.80
N ARG A 155 -6.09 -8.76 -20.35
CA ARG A 155 -5.96 -10.21 -20.58
C ARG A 155 -6.10 -10.61 -22.04
N ARG A 156 -6.84 -9.84 -22.85
CA ARG A 156 -7.04 -10.13 -24.27
C ARG A 156 -5.85 -9.71 -25.11
N THR A 157 -5.27 -8.55 -24.84
CA THR A 157 -4.21 -7.96 -25.66
C THR A 157 -2.81 -8.16 -25.09
N GLY A 158 -2.70 -8.48 -23.80
CA GLY A 158 -1.43 -8.50 -23.07
C GLY A 158 -0.88 -7.12 -22.73
N GLU A 159 -1.60 -6.04 -23.06
CA GLU A 159 -1.17 -4.67 -22.85
C GLU A 159 -1.14 -4.30 -21.37
N LEU A 160 -0.09 -3.61 -20.92
CA LEU A 160 -0.03 -3.01 -19.59
C LEU A 160 -1.02 -1.86 -19.49
N MET A 161 -1.79 -1.85 -18.41
CA MET A 161 -2.73 -0.77 -18.11
C MET A 161 -2.09 0.16 -17.07
N PRO A 162 -1.69 1.39 -17.44
CA PRO A 162 -1.00 2.28 -16.52
C PRO A 162 -1.89 2.70 -15.35
N THR A 163 -1.28 2.68 -14.16
CA THR A 163 -1.84 3.04 -12.86
C THR A 163 -0.83 3.83 -12.02
N PRO A 164 -0.25 4.95 -12.54
CA PRO A 164 0.66 5.77 -11.76
C PRO A 164 0.00 6.42 -10.54
N THR A 165 -1.33 6.59 -10.55
CA THR A 165 -2.14 7.13 -9.45
C THR A 165 -3.24 6.18 -8.98
N GLU A 166 -3.76 6.41 -7.77
CA GLU A 166 -4.89 5.63 -7.23
C GLU A 166 -6.17 5.84 -8.05
N ASP A 167 -6.37 7.03 -8.60
CA ASP A 167 -7.52 7.36 -9.45
C ASP A 167 -7.57 6.49 -10.70
N GLU A 168 -6.43 6.27 -11.37
CA GLU A 168 -6.36 5.37 -12.53
C GLU A 168 -6.65 3.92 -12.14
N PHE A 169 -6.07 3.45 -11.03
CA PHE A 169 -6.34 2.11 -10.52
C PHE A 169 -7.83 1.88 -10.22
N PHE A 170 -8.49 2.80 -9.50
CA PHE A 170 -9.91 2.68 -9.19
C PHE A 170 -10.80 2.85 -10.44
N ARG A 171 -10.38 3.66 -11.41
CA ARG A 171 -11.07 3.81 -12.70
C ARG A 171 -11.10 2.49 -13.49
N LEU A 172 -10.00 1.74 -13.53
CA LEU A 172 -9.97 0.40 -14.15
C LEU A 172 -10.99 -0.57 -13.51
N ALA A 173 -11.24 -0.44 -12.21
CA ALA A 173 -12.24 -1.21 -11.49
C ALA A 173 -13.67 -0.59 -11.55
N ARG A 174 -13.83 0.59 -12.17
CA ARG A 174 -15.06 1.39 -12.16
C ARG A 174 -15.61 1.61 -10.74
N LEU A 175 -14.72 2.00 -9.84
CA LEU A 175 -15.01 2.40 -8.47
C LEU A 175 -14.57 3.85 -8.24
N PRO A 176 -15.19 4.58 -7.30
CA PRO A 176 -14.77 5.93 -6.97
C PRO A 176 -13.44 5.93 -6.19
N CYS A 177 -12.51 6.81 -6.57
CA CYS A 177 -11.32 7.09 -5.78
C CYS A 177 -11.67 8.10 -4.67
N LEU A 178 -12.15 7.59 -3.53
CA LEU A 178 -12.40 8.45 -2.37
C LEU A 178 -11.11 8.77 -1.60
N PRO A 179 -11.04 9.93 -0.91
CA PRO A 179 -9.97 10.21 0.03
C PRO A 179 -9.78 9.06 1.01
N PRO A 180 -8.53 8.73 1.42
CA PRO A 180 -8.26 7.56 2.28
C PRO A 180 -9.13 7.46 3.53
N SER A 181 -9.42 8.60 4.18
CA SER A 181 -10.27 8.66 5.37
C SER A 181 -11.73 8.30 5.11
N LYS A 182 -12.19 8.29 3.86
CA LYS A 182 -13.58 7.96 3.46
C LYS A 182 -13.72 6.56 2.84
N ARG A 183 -12.63 5.80 2.71
CA ARG A 183 -12.65 4.46 2.07
C ARG A 183 -13.36 3.36 2.84
N HIS A 184 -13.74 3.63 4.09
CA HIS A 184 -14.56 2.74 4.90
C HIS A 184 -16.08 2.97 4.72
N THR A 185 -16.47 4.01 3.97
CA THR A 185 -17.89 4.35 3.77
C THR A 185 -18.50 3.51 2.65
N PRO A 186 -19.82 3.23 2.68
CA PRO A 186 -20.50 2.48 1.62
C PRO A 186 -20.26 3.06 0.22
N ALA A 187 -20.11 4.39 0.10
CA ALA A 187 -19.84 5.06 -1.16
C ALA A 187 -18.56 4.57 -1.85
N ALA A 188 -17.53 4.15 -1.10
CA ALA A 188 -16.29 3.62 -1.68
C ALA A 188 -16.50 2.30 -2.46
N PHE A 189 -17.56 1.56 -2.12
CA PHE A 189 -17.85 0.24 -2.67
C PHE A 189 -18.92 0.28 -3.76
N GLN A 190 -19.51 1.44 -4.02
CA GLN A 190 -20.53 1.62 -5.05
C GLN A 190 -19.87 1.89 -6.40
N PRO A 191 -20.16 1.08 -7.44
CA PRO A 191 -19.66 1.33 -8.79
C PRO A 191 -20.07 2.71 -9.30
N THR A 192 -19.19 3.33 -10.09
CA THR A 192 -19.50 4.59 -10.77
C THR A 192 -20.59 4.40 -11.83
N GLU A 193 -21.41 5.43 -12.07
CA GLU A 193 -22.60 5.35 -12.95
C GLU A 193 -22.29 5.05 -14.43
N GLU A 194 -21.02 5.10 -14.88
CA GLU A 194 -20.61 4.66 -16.22
C GLU A 194 -20.98 3.19 -16.52
N VAL A 195 -21.42 2.42 -15.53
CA VAL A 195 -21.88 1.03 -15.65
C VAL A 195 -23.40 0.91 -15.90
N SER A 196 -24.23 1.89 -15.53
CA SER A 196 -25.69 1.72 -15.55
C SER A 196 -26.33 1.80 -16.94
N ARG A 197 -25.60 2.34 -17.94
CA ARG A 197 -26.09 2.47 -19.33
C ARG A 197 -25.77 1.27 -20.23
N VAL A 198 -24.68 0.55 -19.99
CA VAL A 198 -24.25 -0.56 -20.86
C VAL A 198 -25.16 -1.81 -20.70
N ARG A 199 -25.84 -1.95 -19.56
CA ARG A 199 -26.81 -3.05 -19.36
C ARG A 199 -28.16 -2.85 -20.04
N ARG A 200 -28.44 -1.69 -20.65
CA ARG A 200 -29.73 -1.42 -21.33
C ARG A 200 -29.71 -1.64 -22.85
N SER A 201 -28.58 -2.04 -23.43
CA SER A 201 -28.42 -2.14 -24.90
C SER A 201 -27.99 -3.51 -25.40
N ALA A 202 -28.01 -4.56 -24.56
CA ALA A 202 -27.86 -5.93 -25.03
C ALA A 202 -29.26 -6.56 -25.14
N PRO A 203 -29.79 -6.80 -26.35
CA PRO A 203 -30.95 -7.67 -26.51
C PRO A 203 -30.55 -9.11 -26.16
N PHE A 204 -31.50 -9.83 -25.57
CA PHE A 204 -31.42 -11.27 -25.30
C PHE A 204 -31.22 -12.09 -26.58
#